data_AF-W2T078-F1
#
_entry.id   AF-W2T078-F1
#
_cell.length_a   1.000
_cell.length_b   1.000
_cell.length_c   1.000
_cell.angle_alpha   90.00
_cell.angle_beta   90.00
_cell.angle_gamma   90.00
#
_symmetry.space_group_name_H-M   'P 1'
#
loop_
_entity.id
_entity.type
_entity.pdbx_description
1 polymer ?
#
loop_
_entity_poly.entity_id
_entity_poly.type
_entity_poly.pdbx_seq_one_letter_code
_entity_poly.pdbx_strand_id
1 'polypeptide(L)'
;MNAAPTSEYRVLARSSTHQKDQLMSTSKTCLLLQSNLFHVFWLSIDGERQLVHSVTIFPDPLATGNTPLDSSVVCSPQMVSNSAQPNAVVYVVTKGVLPTPDTQLFVQMMERERRARQHGAEADDRSFLAKYWMYIVPVVIFVVISNAMTPEGGGEG
;
A
#
# COMPACT_ATOMS: atom_id res chain seq x y z
N MET A 1 -45.14 17.99 0.94
CA MET A 1 -43.98 18.91 1.02
C MET A 1 -43.41 19.05 -0.39
N ASN A 2 -43.43 20.25 -0.96
CA ASN A 2 -42.96 20.47 -2.35
C ASN A 2 -41.43 20.54 -2.35
N ALA A 3 -40.76 19.47 -2.77
CA ALA A 3 -39.31 19.44 -2.91
C ALA A 3 -38.93 20.12 -4.23
N ALA A 4 -38.22 21.25 -4.15
CA ALA A 4 -37.65 21.92 -5.32
C ALA A 4 -36.64 21.01 -6.05
N PRO A 5 -36.42 21.18 -7.36
CA PRO A 5 -35.50 20.35 -8.15
C PRO A 5 -34.04 20.41 -7.69
N THR A 6 -33.69 21.36 -6.82
CA THR A 6 -32.37 21.53 -6.18
C THR A 6 -32.37 21.16 -4.70
N SER A 7 -33.42 20.51 -4.20
CA SER A 7 -33.53 20.16 -2.78
C SER A 7 -32.48 19.10 -2.40
N GLU A 8 -31.71 19.40 -1.37
CA GLU A 8 -30.73 18.49 -0.77
C GLU A 8 -31.31 17.89 0.50
N TYR A 9 -31.18 16.58 0.63
CA TYR A 9 -31.38 15.86 1.88
C TYR A 9 -30.09 15.93 2.70
N ARG A 10 -30.18 16.43 3.94
CA ARG A 10 -29.03 16.63 4.83
C ARG A 10 -29.13 15.70 6.03
N VAL A 11 -28.01 15.04 6.32
CA VAL A 11 -27.86 14.10 7.42
C VAL A 11 -26.82 14.67 8.35
N LEU A 12 -27.14 14.66 9.64
CA LEU A 12 -26.29 15.18 10.68
C LEU A 12 -25.91 14.05 11.63
N ALA A 13 -24.62 13.78 11.73
CA ALA A 13 -24.08 12.84 12.70
C ALA A 13 -23.46 13.61 13.86
N ARG A 14 -23.69 13.11 15.07
CA ARG A 14 -23.18 13.67 16.32
C ARG A 14 -22.71 12.52 17.20
N SER A 15 -21.54 12.67 17.82
CA SER A 15 -21.13 11.75 18.87
C SER A 15 -21.89 12.05 20.17
N SER A 16 -22.29 11.01 20.90
CA SER A 16 -22.94 11.15 22.21
C SER A 16 -22.04 11.87 23.23
N THR A 17 -20.73 11.61 23.17
CA THR A 17 -19.72 12.18 24.07
C THR A 17 -19.27 13.58 23.62
N HIS A 18 -19.15 13.80 22.32
CA HIS A 18 -18.71 15.06 21.73
C HIS A 18 -19.86 15.74 20.96
N GLN A 19 -20.82 16.30 21.70
CA GLN A 19 -22.04 16.87 21.08
C GLN A 19 -21.82 18.13 20.25
N LYS A 20 -20.71 18.85 20.49
CA LYS A 20 -20.36 20.07 19.75
C LYS A 20 -19.79 19.77 18.36
N ASP A 21 -19.23 18.58 18.17
CA ASP A 21 -18.64 18.17 16.90
C ASP A 21 -19.71 17.47 16.06
N GLN A 22 -20.29 18.24 15.14
CA GLN A 22 -21.33 17.78 14.24
C GLN A 22 -20.78 17.62 12.83
N LEU A 23 -20.96 16.42 12.28
CA LEU A 23 -20.60 16.11 10.91
C LEU A 23 -21.86 16.13 10.06
N MET A 24 -21.73 16.63 8.84
CA MET A 24 -22.83 16.73 7.89
C MET A 24 -22.49 15.98 6.61
N SER A 25 -23.44 15.20 6.12
CA SER A 25 -23.43 14.63 4.77
C SER A 25 -24.69 15.07 4.05
N THR A 26 -24.58 15.38 2.76
CA THR A 26 -25.70 15.82 1.94
C THR A 26 -25.83 14.95 0.71
N SER A 27 -27.06 14.72 0.26
CA SER A 27 -27.38 14.01 -0.98
C SER A 27 -28.57 14.68 -1.67
N LYS A 28 -28.72 14.46 -2.97
CA LYS A 28 -29.88 14.99 -3.71
C LYS A 28 -31.15 14.27 -3.26
N THR A 29 -32.21 15.03 -2.97
CA THR A 29 -33.50 14.48 -2.56
C THR A 29 -34.10 13.58 -3.64
N CYS A 30 -33.88 13.90 -4.92
CA CYS A 30 -34.38 13.09 -6.02
C CYS A 30 -33.81 11.66 -6.01
N LEU A 31 -32.53 11.49 -5.69
CA LEU A 31 -31.92 10.17 -5.59
C LEU A 31 -32.53 9.33 -4.44
N LEU A 32 -32.94 10.00 -3.36
CA LEU A 32 -33.63 9.36 -2.23
C LEU A 32 -35.06 8.94 -2.60
N LEU A 33 -35.77 9.73 -3.40
CA LEU A 33 -37.08 9.36 -3.93
C LEU A 33 -36.97 8.19 -4.92
N GLN A 34 -35.98 8.22 -5.81
CA GLN A 34 -35.76 7.19 -6.80
C GLN A 34 -35.46 5.81 -6.16
N SER A 35 -34.75 5.81 -5.03
CA SER A 35 -34.42 4.62 -4.24
C SER A 35 -35.52 4.20 -3.25
N ASN A 36 -36.78 4.64 -3.43
CA ASN A 36 -37.90 4.32 -2.54
C ASN A 36 -37.63 4.66 -1.06
N LEU A 37 -36.93 5.77 -0.80
CA LEU A 37 -36.49 6.22 0.53
C LEU A 37 -35.55 5.21 1.24
N PHE A 38 -35.01 4.23 0.52
CA PHE A 38 -34.04 3.29 1.04
C PHE A 38 -32.61 3.82 0.89
N HIS A 39 -31.86 3.82 1.98
CA HIS A 39 -30.54 4.43 2.00
C HIS A 39 -29.56 3.66 2.89
N VAL A 40 -28.29 3.77 2.54
CA VAL A 40 -27.19 3.13 3.24
C VAL A 40 -26.27 4.21 3.82
N PHE A 41 -26.09 4.16 5.12
CA PHE A 41 -25.15 5.01 5.84
C PHE A 41 -23.85 4.28 6.07
N TRP A 42 -22.74 4.92 5.72
CA TRP A 42 -21.41 4.48 6.11
C TRP A 42 -20.88 5.46 7.16
N LEU A 43 -20.57 4.92 8.32
CA LEU A 43 -20.14 5.65 9.49
C LEU A 43 -18.74 5.17 9.89
N SER A 44 -17.76 6.07 9.85
CA SER A 44 -16.44 5.77 10.39
C SER A 44 -16.33 6.30 11.81
N ILE A 45 -15.98 5.43 12.76
CA ILE A 45 -15.87 5.77 14.19
C ILE A 45 -14.49 5.35 14.73
N ASP A 46 -13.94 6.17 15.61
CA ASP A 46 -12.83 5.80 16.47
C ASP A 46 -13.36 5.11 17.73
N GLY A 47 -13.14 3.80 17.87
CA GLY A 47 -13.70 2.99 18.96
C GLY A 47 -13.15 3.36 20.33
N GLU A 48 -11.87 3.77 20.43
CA GLU A 48 -11.24 4.13 21.70
C GLU A 48 -11.69 5.49 22.20
N ARG A 49 -11.76 6.46 21.27
CA ARG A 49 -12.10 7.85 21.59
C ARG A 49 -13.59 8.14 21.50
N GLN A 50 -14.39 7.16 21.08
CA GLN A 50 -15.84 7.29 20.83
C GLN A 50 -16.16 8.52 19.96
N LEU A 51 -15.31 8.79 18.98
CA LEU A 51 -15.41 9.96 18.11
C LEU A 51 -15.87 9.51 16.72
N VAL A 52 -16.89 10.18 16.18
CA VAL A 52 -17.29 9.98 14.78
C VAL A 52 -16.29 10.71 13.90
N HIS A 53 -15.71 10.01 12.93
CA HIS A 53 -14.72 10.56 12.02
C HIS A 53 -15.35 11.04 10.70
N SER A 54 -16.25 10.24 10.15
CA SER A 54 -16.96 10.60 8.91
C SER A 54 -18.34 9.93 8.85
N VAL A 55 -19.27 10.60 8.18
CA VAL A 55 -20.57 10.06 7.82
C VAL A 55 -20.79 10.30 6.33
N THR A 56 -21.21 9.26 5.63
CA THR A 56 -21.55 9.33 4.20
C THR A 56 -22.87 8.63 3.96
N ILE A 57 -23.72 9.25 3.16
CA ILE A 57 -25.01 8.70 2.75
C ILE A 57 -24.97 8.30 1.28
N PHE A 58 -25.45 7.10 0.99
CA PHE A 58 -25.63 6.62 -0.36
C PHE A 58 -27.05 6.07 -0.55
N PRO A 59 -27.76 6.47 -1.62
CA PRO A 59 -28.97 5.77 -2.04
C PRO A 59 -28.60 4.37 -2.55
N ASP A 60 -29.42 3.36 -2.25
CA ASP A 60 -29.17 2.02 -2.76
C ASP A 60 -29.73 1.89 -4.20
N PRO A 61 -28.88 1.65 -5.22
CA PRO A 61 -29.37 1.44 -6.57
C PRO A 61 -30.26 0.20 -6.68
N LEU A 62 -30.09 -0.83 -5.83
CA LEU A 62 -30.93 -2.04 -5.84
C LEU A 62 -32.37 -1.73 -5.43
N ALA A 63 -32.58 -0.72 -4.57
CA ALA A 63 -33.91 -0.28 -4.15
C ALA A 63 -34.67 0.49 -5.24
N THR A 64 -34.01 0.81 -6.36
CA THR A 64 -34.52 1.63 -7.46
C THR A 64 -35.20 0.78 -8.56
N GLY A 65 -35.24 -0.54 -8.38
CA GLY A 65 -35.74 -1.48 -9.38
C GLY A 65 -34.91 -1.46 -10.67
N ASN A 66 -35.52 -1.80 -11.80
CA ASN A 66 -34.83 -1.87 -13.11
C ASN A 66 -34.44 -0.50 -13.68
N THR A 67 -34.65 0.60 -12.95
CA THR A 67 -34.27 1.95 -13.40
C THR A 67 -32.95 2.36 -12.77
N PRO A 68 -31.94 2.78 -13.56
CA PRO A 68 -30.66 3.23 -13.03
C PRO A 68 -30.82 4.59 -12.33
N LEU A 69 -30.05 4.80 -11.28
CA LEU A 69 -30.05 6.04 -10.51
C LEU A 69 -29.50 7.20 -11.36
N ASP A 70 -30.30 8.23 -11.62
CA ASP A 70 -29.90 9.37 -12.44
C ASP A 70 -30.08 10.68 -11.67
N SER A 71 -28.97 11.38 -11.48
CA SER A 71 -28.92 12.63 -10.73
C SER A 71 -29.42 13.85 -11.51
N SER A 72 -29.70 13.70 -12.81
CA SER A 72 -30.18 14.74 -13.72
C SER A 72 -31.70 14.69 -13.94
N VAL A 73 -32.35 13.59 -13.54
CA VAL A 73 -33.81 13.44 -13.64
C VAL A 73 -34.50 14.41 -12.70
N VAL A 74 -35.49 15.13 -13.22
CA VAL A 74 -36.35 16.00 -12.41
C VAL A 74 -37.40 15.14 -11.73
N CYS A 75 -37.19 14.84 -10.45
CA CYS A 75 -38.22 14.20 -9.64
C CYS A 75 -39.41 15.16 -9.48
N SER A 76 -40.57 14.78 -10.03
CA SER A 76 -41.84 15.42 -9.69
C SER A 76 -42.11 15.22 -8.20
N PRO A 77 -42.77 16.16 -7.49
CA PRO A 77 -43.28 15.92 -6.15
C PRO A 77 -44.40 14.87 -6.20
N GLN A 78 -44.03 13.60 -6.35
CA GLN A 78 -44.93 12.51 -6.05
C GLN A 78 -45.31 12.65 -4.57
N MET A 79 -46.60 12.49 -4.28
CA MET A 79 -47.12 12.46 -2.92
C MET A 79 -46.49 11.25 -2.22
N VAL A 80 -45.29 11.43 -1.68
CA VAL A 80 -44.74 10.55 -0.65
C VAL A 80 -45.79 10.58 0.44
N SER A 81 -46.50 9.47 0.61
CA SER A 81 -47.54 9.37 1.64
C SER A 81 -46.90 9.82 2.95
N ASN A 82 -47.59 10.66 3.72
CA ASN A 82 -47.08 11.18 4.99
C ASN A 82 -46.72 10.06 6.00
N SER A 83 -47.07 8.80 5.69
CA SER A 83 -46.73 7.58 6.44
C SER A 83 -45.51 6.81 5.91
N ALA A 84 -44.89 7.21 4.79
CA ALA A 84 -43.74 6.52 4.23
C ALA A 84 -42.51 6.79 5.10
N GLN A 85 -42.12 5.79 5.90
CA GLN A 85 -40.93 5.86 6.73
C GLN A 85 -39.69 5.55 5.88
N PRO A 86 -38.62 6.34 6.01
CA PRO A 86 -37.38 6.05 5.31
C PRO A 86 -36.71 4.80 5.91
N ASN A 87 -36.31 3.86 5.05
CA ASN A 87 -35.64 2.63 5.47
C ASN A 87 -34.13 2.80 5.33
N ALA A 88 -33.38 2.43 6.37
CA ALA A 88 -31.95 2.68 6.42
C ALA A 88 -31.16 1.44 6.85
N VAL A 89 -29.99 1.24 6.25
CA VAL A 89 -28.97 0.31 6.77
C VAL A 89 -27.73 1.10 7.16
N VAL A 90 -27.16 0.79 8.32
CA VAL A 90 -25.96 1.49 8.84
C VAL A 90 -24.79 0.51 8.86
N TYR A 91 -23.73 0.84 8.13
CA TYR A 91 -22.44 0.18 8.20
C TYR A 91 -21.50 1.00 9.07
N VAL A 92 -21.04 0.40 10.16
CA VAL A 92 -20.08 1.02 11.07
C VAL A 92 -18.71 0.44 10.79
N VAL A 93 -17.77 1.30 10.40
CA VAL A 93 -16.38 0.94 10.14
C VAL A 93 -15.51 1.60 11.21
N THR A 94 -14.84 0.79 12.01
CA THR A 94 -13.86 1.27 12.97
C THR A 94 -12.48 1.31 12.35
N LYS A 95 -11.61 2.20 12.80
CA LYS A 95 -10.18 2.17 12.43
C LYS A 95 -9.61 0.79 12.77
N GLY A 96 -9.23 0.04 11.74
CA GLY A 96 -8.55 -1.25 11.90
C GLY A 96 -7.04 -1.05 11.95
N VAL A 97 -6.36 -1.92 12.69
CA VAL A 97 -4.90 -2.02 12.60
C VAL A 97 -4.61 -2.70 11.26
N LEU A 98 -3.97 -1.97 10.35
CA LEU A 98 -3.47 -2.54 9.10
C LEU A 98 -2.33 -3.51 9.42
N PRO A 99 -2.20 -4.62 8.69
CA PRO A 99 -1.03 -5.48 8.83
C PRO A 99 0.22 -4.66 8.52
N THR A 100 1.22 -4.77 9.39
CA THR A 100 2.53 -4.14 9.17
C THR A 100 3.15 -4.69 7.90
N PRO A 101 3.77 -3.85 7.05
CA PRO A 101 4.40 -4.33 5.82
C PRO A 101 5.48 -5.36 6.14
N ASP A 102 5.60 -6.38 5.28
CA ASP A 102 6.60 -7.45 5.41
C ASP A 102 8.00 -6.91 5.09
N THR A 103 8.60 -6.25 6.08
CA THR A 103 9.97 -5.76 6.03
C THR A 103 10.97 -6.90 6.17
N GLN A 104 10.57 -8.07 6.69
CA GLN A 104 11.45 -9.22 6.88
C GLN A 104 11.86 -9.83 5.54
N LEU A 105 10.91 -10.03 4.62
CA LEU A 105 11.21 -10.55 3.29
C LEU A 105 12.13 -9.61 2.50
N PHE A 106 11.90 -8.29 2.57
CA PHE A 106 12.76 -7.32 1.91
C PHE A 106 14.20 -7.38 2.45
N VAL A 107 14.38 -7.44 3.77
CA VAL A 107 15.71 -7.58 4.38
C VAL A 107 16.39 -8.87 3.94
N GLN A 108 15.67 -10.01 3.91
CA GLN A 108 16.23 -11.28 3.44
C GLN A 108 16.65 -11.24 1.96
N MET A 109 15.86 -10.60 1.10
CA MET A 109 16.23 -10.41 -0.31
C MET A 109 17.49 -9.54 -0.46
N MET A 110 17.55 -8.43 0.26
CA MET A 110 18.71 -7.53 0.29
C MET A 110 19.97 -8.23 0.80
N GLU A 111 19.85 -9.04 1.86
CA GLU A 111 20.97 -9.83 2.38
C GLU A 111 21.43 -10.90 1.39
N ARG A 112 20.50 -11.60 0.72
CA ARG A 112 20.84 -12.60 -0.29
C ARG A 112 21.57 -11.96 -1.47
N GLU A 113 21.12 -10.81 -1.94
CA GLU A 113 21.80 -10.07 -2.99
C GLU A 113 23.19 -9.59 -2.53
N ARG A 114 23.29 -9.06 -1.31
CA ARG A 114 24.57 -8.65 -0.73
C ARG A 114 25.55 -9.82 -0.64
N ARG A 115 25.09 -10.99 -0.21
CA ARG A 115 25.90 -12.22 -0.17
C ARG A 115 26.32 -12.65 -1.57
N ALA A 116 25.43 -12.61 -2.57
CA ALA A 116 25.78 -12.93 -3.95
C ALA A 116 26.84 -11.97 -4.52
N ARG A 117 26.75 -10.67 -4.21
CA ARG A 117 27.75 -9.66 -4.62
C ARG A 117 29.09 -9.86 -3.92
N GLN A 118 29.10 -10.25 -2.64
CA GLN A 118 30.33 -10.54 -1.89
C GLN A 118 30.98 -11.85 -2.34
N HIS A 119 30.20 -12.92 -2.54
CA HIS A 119 30.71 -14.18 -3.08
C HIS A 119 31.22 -14.05 -4.52
N GLY A 120 30.71 -13.11 -5.32
CA GLY A 120 31.26 -12.79 -6.64
C GLY A 120 32.59 -12.02 -6.62
N ALA A 121 33.00 -11.48 -5.46
CA ALA A 121 34.25 -10.75 -5.28
C ALA A 121 35.35 -11.57 -4.56
N GLU A 122 35.02 -12.73 -4.01
CA GLU A 122 35.89 -13.49 -3.09
C GLU A 122 36.47 -14.80 -3.68
N ALA A 123 36.74 -14.86 -4.98
CA ALA A 123 37.46 -16.00 -5.53
C ALA A 123 38.28 -15.59 -6.76
N ASP A 124 39.27 -14.73 -6.58
CA ASP A 124 40.46 -14.82 -7.41
C ASP A 124 41.27 -16.05 -6.94
N ASP A 125 40.69 -17.25 -7.06
CA ASP A 125 41.30 -18.57 -6.85
C ASP A 125 42.31 -18.89 -7.98
N ARG A 126 42.96 -17.85 -8.51
CA ARG A 126 44.12 -18.02 -9.39
C ARG A 126 45.24 -18.47 -8.47
N SER A 127 45.53 -19.78 -8.51
CA SER A 127 46.69 -20.41 -7.87
C SER A 127 47.85 -19.43 -7.83
N PHE A 128 48.49 -19.22 -6.67
CA PHE A 128 49.55 -18.23 -6.46
C PHE A 128 50.58 -18.21 -7.60
N LEU A 129 50.87 -19.38 -8.19
CA LEU A 129 51.70 -19.51 -9.38
C LEU A 129 51.21 -18.68 -10.58
N ALA A 130 49.92 -18.67 -10.90
CA ALA A 130 49.34 -17.91 -12.01
C ALA A 130 49.47 -16.38 -11.83
N LYS A 131 49.44 -15.90 -10.58
CA LYS A 131 49.59 -14.48 -10.28
C LYS A 131 51.05 -14.02 -10.35
N TYR A 132 51.97 -14.88 -9.94
CA TYR A 132 53.38 -14.53 -9.78
C TYR A 132 54.30 -15.14 -10.85
N TRP A 133 53.78 -15.87 -11.85
CA TRP A 133 54.59 -16.57 -12.85
C TRP A 133 55.58 -15.64 -13.57
N MET A 134 55.14 -14.41 -13.89
CA MET A 134 55.98 -13.41 -14.55
C MET A 134 57.19 -13.00 -13.71
N TYR A 135 57.10 -13.09 -12.38
CA TYR A 135 58.19 -12.77 -11.46
C TYR A 135 59.02 -14.00 -11.09
N ILE A 136 58.42 -15.19 -11.05
CA ILE A 136 59.11 -16.44 -10.75
C ILE A 136 60.08 -16.82 -11.88
N VAL A 137 59.66 -16.70 -13.14
CA VAL A 137 60.47 -17.10 -14.30
C VAL A 137 61.83 -16.37 -14.38
N PRO A 138 61.91 -15.02 -14.29
CA PRO A 138 63.18 -14.31 -14.32
C PRO A 138 64.13 -14.71 -13.19
N VAL A 139 63.61 -14.92 -11.97
CA VAL A 139 64.43 -15.31 -10.80
C VAL A 139 65.05 -16.69 -10.99
N VAL A 140 64.26 -17.66 -11.46
CA VAL A 140 64.76 -19.01 -11.73
C VAL A 140 65.83 -18.99 -12.83
N ILE A 141 65.60 -18.23 -13.91
CA ILE A 141 66.60 -18.06 -14.99
C ILE A 141 67.91 -17.47 -14.43
N PHE A 142 67.82 -16.45 -13.57
CA PHE A 142 68.99 -15.81 -12.98
C PHE A 142 69.79 -16.77 -12.09
N VAL A 143 69.10 -17.59 -11.29
CA VAL A 143 69.74 -18.61 -10.43
C VAL A 143 70.39 -19.70 -11.27
N VAL A 144 69.75 -20.19 -12.33
CA VAL A 144 70.31 -21.22 -13.22
C VAL A 144 71.56 -20.69 -13.94
N ILE A 145 71.52 -19.47 -14.46
CA ILE A 145 72.69 -18.84 -15.09
C ILE A 145 73.80 -18.63 -14.06
N SER A 146 73.48 -18.17 -12.84
CA SER A 146 74.48 -17.96 -11.78
C SER A 146 75.13 -19.27 -11.34
N ASN A 147 74.37 -20.37 -11.24
CA ASN A 147 74.90 -21.70 -10.93
C ASN A 147 75.68 -22.32 -12.10
N ALA A 148 75.28 -22.03 -13.35
CA ALA A 148 76.02 -22.46 -14.54
C ALA A 148 77.30 -21.63 -14.77
N MET A 149 77.36 -20.41 -14.22
CA MET A 149 78.50 -19.49 -14.30
C MET A 149 79.39 -19.52 -13.06
N THR A 150 79.06 -20.28 -12.01
CA THR A 150 80.05 -20.65 -10.99
C THR A 150 81.12 -21.53 -11.66
N PRO A 151 82.35 -21.04 -11.87
CA PRO A 151 83.43 -21.92 -12.27
C PRO A 151 83.64 -22.90 -11.13
N GLU A 152 83.82 -24.18 -11.42
CA GLU A 152 84.30 -25.12 -10.44
C GLU A 152 85.66 -24.62 -9.93
N GLY A 153 85.66 -24.02 -8.74
CA GLY A 153 86.81 -24.01 -7.86
C GLY A 153 86.98 -25.45 -7.35
N GLY A 154 87.65 -26.27 -8.15
CA GLY A 154 88.03 -27.64 -7.81
C GLY A 154 89.15 -28.15 -8.69
N GLY A 155 90.42 -27.87 -8.31
CA GLY A 155 91.59 -28.54 -8.89
C GLY A 155 92.93 -27.82 -8.74
N GLU A 156 93.62 -28.11 -7.62
CA GLU A 156 95.08 -28.18 -7.42
C GLU A 156 96.03 -27.00 -7.73
N GLY A 157 96.81 -26.61 -6.72
CA GLY A 157 98.04 -25.82 -6.84
C GLY A 157 98.18 -24.69 -5.84
#